data_AF-A0A0K1PZF6-F1
#
_entry.id   AF-A0A0K1PZF6-F1
#
_cell.length_a   1.000
_cell.length_b   1.000
_cell.length_c   1.000
_cell.angle_alpha   90.00
_cell.angle_beta   90.00
_cell.angle_gamma   90.00
#
_symmetry.space_group_name_H-M   'P 1'
#
loop_
_entity.id
_entity.type
_entity.pdbx_description
1 polymer ?
#
loop_
_entity_poly.entity_id
_entity_poly.type
_entity_poly.pdbx_seq_one_letter_code
_entity_poly.pdbx_strand_id
1 'polypeptide(L)'
;MRRGLVALFSFASLAFVACAPTRYEYAPVATTSGVMPGVPSVDYKVPGSGQGDVRLGAVGITTIPSPGVADVAGIRAAHLRMTVTNRSGQTWTVDGSEQRLELEKRQPIVAALGSNGAYAPTVAIAPGMTQSIDLYFPLPADQQKVTELPKFSAIWTVRTGGQPLTERTSFERVIAQPAPSPPQRDLPGSYFLDPWNAQGNFPTLEPPDAIGYPPDNWPPTRTRNW
;
A
#
# COMPACT_ATOMS: atom_id res chain seq x y z
N MET A 1 14.19 55.04 51.12
CA MET A 1 14.41 53.58 50.99
C MET A 1 13.05 52.87 50.89
N ARG A 2 12.69 52.35 49.72
CA ARG A 2 11.53 51.45 49.53
C ARG A 2 12.00 50.28 48.67
N ARG A 3 11.99 49.07 49.24
CA ARG A 3 12.24 47.79 48.58
C ARG A 3 10.89 47.13 48.34
N GLY A 4 10.65 46.58 47.16
CA GLY A 4 9.46 45.78 46.86
C GLY A 4 9.59 45.13 45.47
N LEU A 5 10.35 44.03 45.41
CA LEU A 5 9.88 42.69 45.04
C LEU A 5 9.55 42.53 43.53
N VAL A 6 10.56 42.10 42.78
CA VAL A 6 10.43 41.62 41.39
C VAL A 6 9.91 40.19 41.45
N ALA A 7 8.68 39.97 40.98
CA ALA A 7 8.11 38.64 40.83
C ALA A 7 8.65 38.00 39.54
N LEU A 8 9.58 37.04 39.68
CA LEU A 8 10.00 36.16 38.59
C LEU A 8 8.89 35.13 38.34
N PHE A 9 8.13 35.32 37.27
CA PHE A 9 7.23 34.30 36.73
C PHE A 9 8.04 33.25 35.98
N SER A 10 8.33 32.13 36.65
CA SER A 10 8.88 30.93 36.01
C SER A 10 7.82 30.29 35.11
N PHE A 11 7.95 30.48 33.80
CA PHE A 11 7.17 29.77 32.78
C PHE A 11 7.66 28.32 32.70
N ALA A 12 6.92 27.39 33.30
CA ALA A 12 7.16 25.96 33.17
C ALA A 12 6.62 25.49 31.81
N SER A 13 7.49 25.36 30.81
CA SER A 13 7.17 24.79 29.51
C SER A 13 6.89 23.29 29.63
N LEU A 14 5.61 22.90 29.58
CA LEU A 14 5.19 21.51 29.43
C LEU A 14 5.62 21.00 28.04
N ALA A 15 6.73 20.26 27.97
CA ALA A 15 7.08 19.50 26.79
C ALA A 15 6.12 18.30 26.65
N PHE A 16 5.14 18.41 25.75
CA PHE A 16 4.33 17.26 25.33
C PHE A 16 5.22 16.30 24.53
N VAL A 17 5.65 15.21 25.19
CA VAL A 17 6.21 14.04 24.49
C VAL A 17 5.04 13.39 23.74
N ALA A 18 4.86 13.76 22.47
CA ALA A 18 3.92 13.09 21.59
C ALA A 18 4.44 11.69 21.27
N CYS A 19 4.10 10.71 22.11
CA CYS A 19 4.25 9.30 21.76
C CYS A 19 3.38 9.01 20.53
N ALA A 20 4.01 8.94 19.36
CA ALA A 20 3.35 8.39 18.18
C ALA A 20 2.94 6.94 18.49
N PRO A 21 1.69 6.54 18.26
CA PRO A 21 1.25 5.18 18.54
C PRO A 21 2.05 4.19 17.68
N THR A 22 2.53 3.11 18.30
CA THR A 22 3.19 2.00 17.59
C THR A 22 2.27 1.46 16.51
N ARG A 23 2.70 1.57 15.25
CA ARG A 23 1.98 1.00 14.11
C ARG A 23 2.50 -0.40 13.83
N TYR A 24 1.61 -1.27 13.39
CA TYR A 24 1.94 -2.64 13.02
C TYR A 24 1.59 -2.87 11.56
N GLU A 25 2.41 -3.65 10.87
CA GLU A 25 2.19 -4.08 9.50
C GLU A 25 2.49 -5.58 9.37
N TYR A 26 2.09 -6.19 8.27
CA TYR A 26 2.41 -7.58 7.98
C TYR A 26 3.49 -7.62 6.90
N ALA A 27 4.66 -8.14 7.26
CA ALA A 27 5.78 -8.31 6.36
C ALA A 27 5.88 -9.77 5.93
N PRO A 28 6.20 -10.04 4.65
CA PRO A 28 6.44 -11.40 4.22
C PRO A 28 7.76 -11.95 4.78
N VAL A 29 7.73 -13.20 5.20
CA VAL A 29 8.92 -13.97 5.57
C VAL A 29 9.48 -14.60 4.29
N ALA A 30 10.19 -13.80 3.49
CA ALA A 30 10.75 -14.23 2.21
C ALA A 30 12.13 -13.59 1.95
N THR A 31 12.94 -14.26 1.13
CA THR A 31 14.27 -13.78 0.71
C THR A 31 14.21 -12.75 -0.43
N THR A 32 13.10 -12.71 -1.17
CA THR A 32 12.87 -11.77 -2.28
C THR A 32 11.87 -10.69 -1.83
N SER A 33 12.33 -9.70 -1.09
CA SER A 33 11.50 -8.59 -0.62
C SER A 33 11.38 -7.49 -1.68
N GLY A 34 10.16 -7.10 -1.99
CA GLY A 34 9.80 -5.94 -2.80
C GLY A 34 8.89 -4.99 -2.03
N VAL A 35 8.52 -3.88 -2.67
CA VAL A 35 7.55 -2.91 -2.15
C VAL A 35 6.53 -2.63 -3.23
N MET A 36 5.28 -3.04 -3.02
CA MET A 36 4.13 -2.46 -3.70
C MET A 36 3.84 -1.09 -3.07
N PRO A 37 3.12 -0.16 -3.72
CA PRO A 37 2.85 1.17 -3.16
C PRO A 37 2.35 1.12 -1.70
N GLY A 38 3.26 1.42 -0.75
CA GLY A 38 3.00 1.41 0.69
C GLY A 38 2.84 0.03 1.36
N VAL A 39 3.16 -1.09 0.70
CA VAL A 39 2.94 -2.45 1.22
C VAL A 39 4.19 -3.33 0.99
N PRO A 40 4.83 -3.83 2.05
CA PRO A 40 5.87 -4.87 1.92
C PRO A 40 5.35 -6.07 1.13
N SER A 41 6.10 -6.49 0.11
CA SER A 41 5.66 -7.53 -0.81
C SER A 41 6.76 -8.54 -1.12
N VAL A 42 6.37 -9.66 -1.73
CA VAL A 42 7.28 -10.65 -2.32
C VAL A 42 7.04 -10.68 -3.81
N ASP A 43 8.13 -10.75 -4.57
CA ASP A 43 8.09 -10.86 -6.02
C ASP A 43 8.40 -12.28 -6.46
N TYR A 44 7.53 -12.84 -7.30
CA TYR A 44 7.63 -14.17 -7.88
C TYR A 44 7.75 -14.07 -9.40
N LYS A 45 8.80 -14.69 -9.96
CA LYS A 45 8.95 -14.82 -11.40
C LYS A 45 8.22 -16.06 -11.88
N VAL A 46 7.43 -15.92 -12.94
CA VAL A 46 6.72 -17.05 -13.54
C VAL A 46 7.72 -17.83 -14.40
N PRO A 47 7.89 -19.15 -14.19
CA PRO A 47 8.91 -19.93 -14.89
C PRO A 47 8.49 -20.33 -16.32
N GLY A 48 9.48 -20.74 -17.12
CA GLY A 48 9.26 -21.33 -18.44
C GLY A 48 8.72 -20.35 -19.48
N SER A 49 7.72 -20.77 -20.26
CA SER A 49 7.06 -19.94 -21.28
C SER A 49 6.09 -18.91 -20.69
N GLY A 50 5.79 -18.99 -19.39
CA GLY A 50 5.00 -18.01 -18.68
C GLY A 50 5.81 -16.74 -18.43
N GLN A 51 5.89 -15.85 -19.42
CA GLN A 51 6.55 -14.57 -19.22
C GLN A 51 5.70 -13.67 -18.32
N GLY A 52 6.22 -13.25 -17.16
CA GLY A 52 5.50 -12.36 -16.24
C GLY A 52 6.03 -12.38 -14.81
N ASP A 53 5.34 -11.67 -13.94
CA ASP A 53 5.61 -11.67 -12.49
C ASP A 53 4.32 -11.56 -11.68
N VAL A 54 4.36 -12.12 -10.48
CA VAL A 54 3.32 -11.99 -9.46
C VAL A 54 3.95 -11.33 -8.25
N ARG A 55 3.32 -10.27 -7.74
CA ARG A 55 3.71 -9.63 -6.49
C ARG A 55 2.61 -9.79 -5.48
N LEU A 56 2.94 -10.18 -4.26
CA LEU A 56 1.97 -10.38 -3.20
C LEU A 56 2.41 -9.66 -1.92
N GLY A 57 1.50 -8.90 -1.33
CA GLY A 57 1.73 -8.22 -0.05
C GLY A 57 0.48 -8.21 0.81
N ALA A 58 0.67 -8.09 2.12
CA ALA A 58 -0.41 -8.00 3.08
C ALA A 58 -0.69 -6.53 3.40
N VAL A 59 -1.85 -6.03 2.95
CA VAL A 59 -2.27 -4.63 3.18
C VAL A 59 -2.65 -4.44 4.65
N GLY A 60 -3.29 -5.45 5.26
CA GLY A 60 -3.62 -5.45 6.67
C GLY A 60 -4.91 -6.20 6.98
N ILE A 61 -5.61 -5.74 8.03
CA ILE A 61 -6.95 -6.21 8.37
C ILE A 61 -7.94 -5.10 8.02
N THR A 62 -8.96 -5.42 7.25
CA THR A 62 -10.04 -4.51 6.89
C THR A 62 -11.39 -5.06 7.32
N THR A 63 -12.44 -4.26 7.17
CA THR A 63 -13.83 -4.70 7.36
C THR A 63 -14.51 -4.74 6.00
N ILE A 64 -15.07 -5.89 5.64
CA ILE A 64 -15.88 -6.06 4.42
C ILE A 64 -17.37 -6.17 4.78
N PRO A 65 -18.29 -5.79 3.87
CA PRO A 65 -19.71 -6.01 4.08
C PRO A 65 -20.00 -7.49 4.35
N SER A 66 -20.90 -7.78 5.28
CA SER A 66 -21.38 -9.15 5.48
C SER A 66 -22.19 -9.56 4.26
N PRO A 67 -21.87 -10.68 3.58
CA PRO A 67 -22.66 -11.14 2.45
C PRO A 67 -24.13 -11.34 2.84
N GLY A 68 -25.04 -10.73 2.08
CA GLY A 68 -26.49 -10.94 2.22
C GLY A 68 -27.19 -10.17 3.33
N VAL A 69 -26.52 -9.27 4.08
CA VAL A 69 -27.19 -8.46 5.11
C VAL A 69 -26.66 -7.02 5.11
N ALA A 70 -27.51 -6.07 4.72
CA ALA A 70 -27.15 -4.64 4.59
C ALA A 70 -26.87 -3.94 5.94
N ASP A 71 -27.41 -4.48 7.05
CA ASP A 71 -27.45 -3.81 8.36
C ASP A 71 -26.67 -4.54 9.47
N VAL A 72 -25.81 -5.50 9.12
CA VAL A 72 -24.95 -6.20 10.09
C VAL A 72 -23.56 -5.58 10.10
N ALA A 73 -22.98 -5.47 11.30
CA ALA A 73 -21.59 -5.07 11.47
C ALA A 73 -20.69 -5.90 10.53
N GLY A 74 -19.91 -5.23 9.69
CA GLY A 74 -19.08 -5.90 8.69
C GLY A 74 -18.11 -6.91 9.28
N ILE A 75 -17.67 -7.86 8.47
CA ILE A 75 -16.79 -8.95 8.88
C ILE A 75 -15.35 -8.48 8.70
N ARG A 76 -14.48 -8.70 9.69
CA ARG A 76 -13.05 -8.46 9.50
C ARG A 76 -12.46 -9.49 8.55
N ALA A 77 -11.66 -9.03 7.62
CA ALA A 77 -10.95 -9.86 6.67
C ALA A 77 -9.46 -9.53 6.68
N ALA A 78 -8.61 -10.56 6.51
CA ALA A 78 -7.24 -10.33 6.07
C ALA A 78 -7.29 -9.82 4.62
N HIS A 79 -6.66 -8.68 4.38
CA HIS A 79 -6.60 -8.03 3.09
C HIS A 79 -5.18 -8.16 2.53
N LEU A 80 -5.06 -8.95 1.48
CA LEU A 80 -3.83 -9.06 0.69
C LEU A 80 -4.05 -8.37 -0.65
N ARG A 81 -2.96 -7.89 -1.25
CA ARG A 81 -2.95 -7.37 -2.61
C ARG A 81 -2.02 -8.21 -3.46
N MET A 82 -2.55 -8.69 -4.57
CA MET A 82 -1.80 -9.39 -5.60
C MET A 82 -1.73 -8.51 -6.84
N THR A 83 -0.52 -8.23 -7.34
CA THR A 83 -0.32 -7.62 -8.66
C THR A 83 0.19 -8.70 -9.59
N VAL A 84 -0.54 -8.97 -10.67
CA VAL A 84 -0.19 -9.96 -11.68
C VAL A 84 0.14 -9.24 -12.98
N THR A 85 1.38 -9.38 -13.45
CA THR A 85 1.82 -8.88 -14.75
C THR A 85 1.99 -10.05 -15.71
N ASN A 86 1.07 -10.17 -16.67
CA ASN A 86 1.10 -11.17 -17.72
C ASN A 86 1.82 -10.62 -18.96
N ARG A 87 3.03 -11.08 -19.23
CA ARG A 87 3.78 -10.75 -20.46
C ARG A 87 3.75 -11.89 -21.49
N SER A 88 2.95 -12.93 -21.26
CA SER A 88 2.78 -14.04 -22.20
C SER A 88 1.77 -13.70 -23.29
N GLY A 89 1.66 -14.58 -24.29
CA GLY A 89 0.63 -14.49 -25.34
C GLY A 89 -0.72 -15.11 -24.96
N GLN A 90 -0.88 -15.66 -23.75
CA GLN A 90 -2.09 -16.36 -23.31
C GLN A 90 -2.77 -15.61 -22.18
N THR A 91 -4.10 -15.70 -22.09
CA THR A 91 -4.85 -15.17 -20.95
C THR A 91 -4.54 -15.96 -19.68
N TRP A 92 -4.28 -15.26 -18.58
CA TRP A 92 -4.12 -15.85 -17.25
C TRP A 92 -5.39 -15.65 -16.43
N THR A 93 -5.59 -16.49 -15.42
CA THR A 93 -6.72 -16.33 -14.50
C THR A 93 -6.31 -16.49 -13.05
N VAL A 94 -7.03 -15.80 -12.18
CA VAL A 94 -6.97 -15.95 -10.72
C VAL A 94 -8.37 -16.28 -10.26
N ASP A 95 -8.52 -17.40 -9.56
CA ASP A 95 -9.79 -17.88 -9.01
C ASP A 95 -9.77 -17.78 -7.48
N GLY A 96 -10.78 -17.14 -6.89
CA GLY A 96 -10.87 -16.92 -5.44
C GLY A 96 -10.93 -18.22 -4.63
N SER A 97 -11.49 -19.29 -5.21
CA SER A 97 -11.58 -20.61 -4.59
C SER A 97 -10.21 -21.33 -4.50
N GLU A 98 -9.24 -20.91 -5.31
CA GLU A 98 -7.87 -21.43 -5.34
C GLU A 98 -6.91 -20.63 -4.45
N GLN A 99 -7.37 -19.50 -3.89
CA GLN A 99 -6.60 -18.71 -2.94
C GLN A 99 -6.99 -19.11 -1.52
N ARG A 100 -6.01 -19.44 -0.69
CA ARG A 100 -6.25 -19.92 0.67
C ARG A 100 -5.40 -19.15 1.68
N LEU A 101 -6.02 -18.75 2.77
CA LEU A 101 -5.35 -18.29 3.98
C LEU A 101 -5.30 -19.43 4.98
N GLU A 102 -4.09 -19.81 5.38
CA GLU A 102 -3.86 -20.76 6.46
C GLU A 102 -3.52 -20.04 7.75
N LEU A 103 -4.26 -20.42 8.77
CA LEU A 103 -4.11 -19.99 10.14
C LEU A 103 -3.71 -21.21 10.97
N GLU A 104 -2.90 -21.02 12.01
CA GLU A 104 -2.46 -22.15 12.83
C GLU A 104 -3.64 -22.94 13.40
N LYS A 105 -3.62 -24.27 13.19
CA LYS A 105 -4.61 -25.23 13.72
C LYS A 105 -6.05 -24.97 13.26
N ARG A 106 -6.24 -24.40 12.07
CA ARG A 106 -7.57 -24.10 11.48
C ARG A 106 -7.69 -24.66 10.07
N GLN A 107 -8.94 -24.74 9.61
CA GLN A 107 -9.20 -24.98 8.19
C GLN A 107 -8.80 -23.75 7.36
N PRO A 108 -8.29 -23.94 6.13
CA PRO A 108 -7.98 -22.84 5.24
C PRO A 108 -9.22 -22.04 4.86
N ILE A 109 -9.06 -20.72 4.76
CA ILE A 109 -10.12 -19.78 4.37
C ILE A 109 -9.90 -19.40 2.90
N VAL A 110 -10.96 -19.42 2.08
CA VAL A 110 -10.88 -19.00 0.67
C VAL A 110 -11.04 -17.49 0.50
N ALA A 111 -10.53 -16.93 -0.60
CA ALA A 111 -10.63 -15.50 -0.87
C ALA A 111 -11.92 -15.12 -1.60
N ALA A 112 -12.47 -13.96 -1.27
CA ALA A 112 -13.22 -13.15 -2.23
C ALA A 112 -12.26 -12.24 -2.99
N LEU A 113 -12.39 -12.15 -4.32
CA LEU A 113 -11.54 -11.28 -5.14
C LEU A 113 -12.22 -9.95 -5.42
N GLY A 114 -11.51 -8.86 -5.16
CA GLY A 114 -11.85 -7.52 -5.63
C GLY A 114 -10.87 -7.05 -6.71
N SER A 115 -11.37 -6.54 -7.84
CA SER A 115 -10.53 -5.95 -8.88
C SER A 115 -11.29 -4.85 -9.61
N ASN A 116 -10.64 -3.72 -9.89
CA ASN A 116 -11.25 -2.55 -10.54
C ASN A 116 -12.56 -2.07 -9.86
N GLY A 117 -12.64 -2.18 -8.53
CA GLY A 117 -13.81 -1.79 -7.74
C GLY A 117 -14.99 -2.78 -7.77
N ALA A 118 -14.86 -3.92 -8.44
CA ALA A 118 -15.88 -4.97 -8.51
C ALA A 118 -15.41 -6.29 -7.88
N TYR A 119 -16.35 -7.06 -7.35
CA TYR A 119 -16.10 -8.43 -6.88
C TYR A 119 -16.40 -9.45 -7.97
N ALA A 120 -15.52 -10.43 -8.15
CA ALA A 120 -15.71 -11.52 -9.09
C ALA A 120 -15.11 -12.82 -8.53
N PRO A 121 -15.72 -14.00 -8.79
CA PRO A 121 -15.12 -15.27 -8.36
C PRO A 121 -13.81 -15.57 -9.10
N THR A 122 -13.69 -15.08 -10.34
CA THR A 122 -12.51 -15.26 -11.19
C THR A 122 -12.15 -13.93 -11.86
N VAL A 123 -10.87 -13.60 -11.89
CA VAL A 123 -10.32 -12.43 -12.59
C VAL A 123 -9.46 -12.90 -13.75
N ALA A 124 -9.74 -12.41 -14.95
CA ALA A 124 -8.92 -12.66 -16.14
C ALA A 124 -7.86 -11.56 -16.32
N ILE A 125 -6.63 -11.97 -16.65
CA ILE A 125 -5.51 -11.09 -16.97
C ILE A 125 -5.12 -11.34 -18.41
N ALA A 126 -5.52 -10.42 -19.30
CA ALA A 126 -5.24 -10.52 -20.73
C ALA A 126 -3.72 -10.48 -21.03
N PRO A 127 -3.29 -10.99 -22.19
CA PRO A 127 -1.91 -10.87 -22.66
C PRO A 127 -1.40 -9.41 -22.60
N GLY A 128 -0.19 -9.22 -22.09
CA GLY A 128 0.46 -7.91 -21.97
C GLY A 128 -0.06 -7.01 -20.84
N MET A 129 -1.07 -7.45 -20.07
CA MET A 129 -1.70 -6.64 -19.03
C MET A 129 -1.10 -6.85 -17.64
N THR A 130 -1.22 -5.81 -16.82
CA THR A 130 -1.00 -5.89 -15.37
C THR A 130 -2.32 -5.62 -14.66
N GLN A 131 -2.66 -6.48 -13.70
CA GLN A 131 -3.88 -6.35 -12.90
C GLN A 131 -3.56 -6.37 -11.41
N SER A 132 -4.14 -5.42 -10.66
CA SER A 132 -4.17 -5.45 -9.21
C SER A 132 -5.45 -6.12 -8.73
N ILE A 133 -5.31 -7.09 -7.84
CA ILE A 133 -6.38 -7.93 -7.32
C ILE A 133 -6.25 -7.91 -5.79
N ASP A 134 -7.28 -7.39 -5.13
CA ASP A 134 -7.41 -7.46 -3.69
C ASP A 134 -8.02 -8.82 -3.31
N LEU A 135 -7.38 -9.51 -2.38
CA LEU A 135 -7.81 -10.79 -1.83
C LEU A 135 -8.34 -10.53 -0.42
N TYR A 136 -9.62 -10.81 -0.19
CA TYR A 136 -10.26 -10.67 1.11
C TYR A 136 -10.56 -12.05 1.68
N PHE A 137 -9.96 -12.37 2.83
CA PHE A 137 -10.17 -13.62 3.54
C PHE A 137 -10.96 -13.35 4.83
N PRO A 138 -12.28 -13.60 4.85
CA PRO A 138 -13.10 -13.35 6.03
C PRO A 138 -12.58 -14.14 7.23
N LEU A 139 -12.19 -13.43 8.29
CA LEU A 139 -11.65 -14.07 9.47
C LEU A 139 -12.79 -14.80 10.22
N PRO A 140 -12.49 -15.90 10.93
CA PRO A 140 -13.46 -16.55 11.79
C PRO A 140 -13.96 -15.61 12.89
N ALA A 141 -15.15 -15.88 13.44
CA ALA A 141 -15.79 -15.02 14.44
C ALA A 141 -14.93 -14.81 15.71
N ASP A 142 -14.07 -15.77 16.04
CA ASP A 142 -13.17 -15.73 17.19
C ASP A 142 -11.77 -15.17 16.87
N GLN A 143 -11.58 -14.58 15.68
CA GLN A 143 -10.36 -13.89 15.26
C GLN A 143 -10.65 -12.49 14.69
N GLN A 144 -11.73 -11.89 15.14
CA GLN A 144 -12.14 -10.55 14.70
C GLN A 144 -11.27 -9.43 15.30
N LYS A 145 -10.25 -9.75 16.12
CA LYS A 145 -9.30 -8.78 16.66
C LYS A 145 -7.93 -8.91 15.98
N VAL A 146 -7.33 -7.77 15.62
CA VAL A 146 -6.01 -7.71 14.96
C VAL A 146 -4.89 -8.37 15.79
N THR A 147 -5.00 -8.35 17.12
CA THR A 147 -4.04 -8.99 18.01
C THR A 147 -4.04 -10.51 17.93
N GLU A 148 -5.11 -11.12 17.40
CA GLU A 148 -5.29 -12.58 17.32
C GLU A 148 -4.71 -13.18 16.03
N LEU A 149 -4.15 -12.35 15.13
CA LEU A 149 -3.50 -12.78 13.90
C LEU A 149 -2.00 -12.41 13.89
N PRO A 150 -1.14 -13.02 14.73
CA PRO A 150 0.29 -12.68 14.75
C PRO A 150 1.03 -13.12 13.48
N LYS A 151 0.58 -14.20 12.85
CA LYS A 151 1.15 -14.76 11.62
C LYS A 151 0.11 -15.55 10.83
N PHE A 152 0.32 -15.66 9.53
CA PHE A 152 -0.49 -16.50 8.64
C PHE A 152 0.31 -16.88 7.40
N SER A 153 -0.17 -17.86 6.63
CA SER A 153 0.35 -18.13 5.29
C SER A 153 -0.75 -17.97 4.25
N ALA A 154 -0.44 -17.32 3.13
CA ALA A 154 -1.27 -17.35 1.93
C ALA A 154 -0.73 -18.42 0.98
N ILE A 155 -1.58 -19.38 0.61
CA ILE A 155 -1.36 -20.24 -0.55
C ILE A 155 -2.15 -19.62 -1.70
N TRP A 156 -1.46 -19.30 -2.78
CA TRP A 156 -2.07 -18.60 -3.89
C TRP A 156 -1.77 -19.30 -5.20
N THR A 157 -2.70 -19.17 -6.15
CA THR A 157 -2.62 -19.84 -7.45
C THR A 157 -2.96 -18.85 -8.57
N VAL A 158 -2.09 -18.78 -9.58
CA VAL A 158 -2.35 -18.12 -10.86
C VAL A 158 -2.30 -19.16 -11.96
N ARG A 159 -3.36 -19.25 -12.79
CA ARG A 159 -3.38 -20.17 -13.93
C ARG A 159 -2.81 -19.49 -15.16
N THR A 160 -1.66 -19.96 -15.64
CA THR A 160 -0.88 -19.30 -16.71
C THR A 160 -1.03 -20.03 -18.06
N GLY A 161 -2.25 -20.11 -18.60
CA GLY A 161 -2.47 -20.63 -19.97
C GLY A 161 -2.22 -22.13 -20.19
N GLY A 162 -2.05 -22.91 -19.12
CA GLY A 162 -1.92 -24.37 -19.22
C GLY A 162 -1.34 -25.05 -17.97
N GLN A 163 -0.69 -24.31 -17.07
CA GLN A 163 -0.18 -24.81 -15.80
C GLN A 163 -0.55 -23.86 -14.66
N PRO A 164 -0.87 -24.39 -13.47
CA PRO A 164 -1.02 -23.57 -12.27
C PRO A 164 0.37 -23.18 -11.73
N LEU A 165 0.58 -21.88 -11.48
CA LEU A 165 1.64 -21.40 -10.60
C LEU A 165 1.05 -21.30 -9.20
N THR A 166 1.39 -22.25 -8.33
CA THR A 166 0.96 -22.27 -6.93
C THR A 166 2.16 -22.09 -6.02
N GLU A 167 2.04 -21.15 -5.09
CA GLU A 167 3.10 -20.77 -4.17
C GLU A 167 2.55 -20.51 -2.77
N ARG A 168 3.44 -20.50 -1.78
CA ARG A 168 3.11 -20.20 -0.39
C ARG A 168 3.93 -19.02 0.11
N THR A 169 3.25 -18.01 0.65
CA THR A 169 3.88 -16.84 1.26
C THR A 169 3.45 -16.72 2.71
N SER A 170 4.41 -16.75 3.64
CA SER A 170 4.14 -16.53 5.06
C SER A 170 4.29 -15.06 5.40
N PHE A 171 3.42 -14.55 6.27
CA PHE A 171 3.42 -13.17 6.74
C PHE A 171 3.45 -13.15 8.26
N GLU A 172 4.25 -12.22 8.80
CA GLU A 172 4.36 -11.99 10.23
C GLU A 172 4.07 -10.53 10.55
N ARG A 173 3.43 -10.30 11.69
CA ARG A 173 3.16 -8.96 12.17
C ARG A 173 4.44 -8.36 12.75
N VAL A 174 4.89 -7.26 12.16
CA VAL A 174 6.08 -6.51 12.56
C VAL A 174 5.70 -5.09 12.99
N ILE A 175 6.60 -4.43 13.71
CA ILE A 175 6.45 -2.99 13.99
C ILE A 175 6.74 -2.25 12.69
N ALA A 176 5.76 -1.47 12.23
CA ALA A 176 5.90 -0.72 11.00
C ALA A 176 7.00 0.33 11.17
N GLN A 177 7.97 0.33 10.26
CA GLN A 177 9.04 1.31 10.29
C GLN A 177 8.50 2.62 9.70
N PRO A 178 8.73 3.78 10.34
CA PRO A 178 8.32 5.05 9.75
C PRO A 178 8.98 5.19 8.38
N ALA A 179 8.22 5.62 7.37
CA ALA A 179 8.80 5.98 6.09
C ALA A 179 9.94 6.98 6.34
N PRO A 180 11.11 6.82 5.68
CA PRO A 180 12.17 7.81 5.81
C PRO A 180 11.57 9.17 5.46
N SER A 181 11.78 10.15 6.32
CA SER A 181 11.36 11.51 6.04
C SER A 181 11.92 11.89 4.67
N PRO A 182 11.12 12.46 3.75
CA PRO A 182 11.68 12.96 2.50
C PRO A 182 12.86 13.86 2.86
N PRO A 183 13.98 13.79 2.13
CA PRO A 183 15.12 14.66 2.40
C PRO A 183 14.57 16.08 2.47
N GLN A 184 14.76 16.75 3.61
CA GLN A 184 14.48 18.17 3.67
C GLN A 184 15.35 18.78 2.59
N ARG A 185 14.73 19.23 1.49
CA ARG A 185 15.39 20.15 0.59
C ARG A 185 15.68 21.34 1.49
N ASP A 186 16.96 21.59 1.77
CA ASP A 186 17.41 22.89 2.26
C ASP A 186 17.02 23.90 1.19
N LEU A 187 15.78 24.39 1.27
CA LEU A 187 15.35 25.51 0.46
C LEU A 187 16.16 26.70 0.97
N PRO A 188 16.97 27.36 0.12
CA PRO A 188 17.69 28.56 0.53
C PRO A 188 16.64 29.63 0.86
N GLY A 189 16.45 29.89 2.15
CA GLY A 189 15.50 30.87 2.66
C GLY A 189 14.50 30.26 3.64
N SER A 190 14.79 30.40 4.93
CA SER A 190 13.88 30.12 6.03
C SER A 190 12.66 31.04 5.98
N TYR A 191 11.53 30.58 5.45
CA TYR A 191 10.23 31.10 5.88
C TYR A 191 9.81 30.32 7.11
N PHE A 192 10.06 30.91 8.28
CA PHE A 192 9.33 30.56 9.49
C PHE A 192 7.84 30.77 9.20
N LEU A 193 7.08 29.67 9.15
CA LEU A 193 5.63 29.75 9.32
C LEU A 193 5.40 30.11 10.79
N ASP A 194 5.15 31.39 11.07
CA ASP A 194 4.65 31.86 12.36
C ASP A 194 3.21 31.32 12.54
N PRO A 195 2.96 30.43 13.51
CA PRO A 195 1.66 29.78 13.66
C PRO A 195 0.56 30.68 14.25
N TRP A 196 0.81 31.99 14.46
CA TRP A 196 -0.12 32.89 15.19
C TRP A 196 -0.68 34.08 14.40
N ASN A 197 -0.63 34.11 13.08
CA ASN A 197 -1.42 35.08 12.30
C ASN A 197 -2.82 34.53 11.95
N ALA A 198 -3.75 34.65 12.90
CA ALA A 198 -5.17 34.29 12.75
C ALA A 198 -5.98 35.20 11.79
N GLN A 199 -5.39 35.64 10.69
CA GLN A 199 -6.06 36.40 9.63
C GLN A 199 -5.71 35.82 8.25
N GLY A 200 -6.30 34.67 7.93
CA GLY A 200 -6.98 34.39 6.65
C GLY A 200 -6.29 34.63 5.30
N ASN A 201 -4.99 34.92 5.21
CA ASN A 201 -4.28 35.07 3.94
C ASN A 201 -3.45 33.84 3.61
N PHE A 202 -4.06 32.88 2.92
CA PHE A 202 -3.29 31.95 2.11
C PHE A 202 -2.69 32.74 0.94
N PRO A 203 -1.38 32.69 0.68
CA PRO A 203 -0.86 33.18 -0.59
C PRO A 203 -1.48 32.31 -1.70
N THR A 204 -2.13 32.96 -2.66
CA THR A 204 -2.48 32.33 -3.93
C THR A 204 -1.17 31.81 -4.52
N LEU A 205 -1.05 30.50 -4.72
CA LEU A 205 0.02 29.96 -5.54
C LEU A 205 -0.26 30.43 -6.97
N GLU A 206 0.33 31.55 -7.36
CA GLU A 206 0.48 31.88 -8.77
C GLU A 206 1.32 30.75 -9.41
N PRO A 207 0.88 30.18 -10.55
CA PRO A 207 1.71 29.26 -11.30
C PRO A 207 3.02 29.98 -11.66
N PRO A 208 4.19 29.33 -11.59
CA PRO A 208 5.44 30.00 -11.90
C PRO A 208 5.44 30.41 -13.36
N ASP A 209 5.26 31.70 -13.59
CA ASP A 209 5.55 32.36 -14.85
C ASP A 209 7.03 32.15 -15.18
N ALA A 210 7.25 31.41 -16.27
CA ALA A 210 8.32 31.58 -17.25
C ALA A 210 9.54 32.40 -16.79
N ILE A 211 10.47 31.74 -16.08
CA ILE A 211 11.86 32.20 -16.03
C ILE A 211 12.50 31.88 -17.39
N GLY A 212 12.51 32.88 -18.26
CA GLY A 212 13.47 33.18 -19.32
C GLY A 212 14.15 32.02 -20.06
N TYR A 213 13.54 31.54 -21.13
CA TYR A 213 14.28 31.03 -22.29
C TYR A 213 14.25 32.09 -23.40
N PRO A 214 15.40 32.51 -23.96
CA PRO A 214 15.39 33.36 -25.15
C PRO A 214 14.82 32.57 -26.35
N PRO A 215 14.02 33.22 -27.22
CA PRO A 215 13.50 32.58 -28.42
C PRO A 215 14.60 32.44 -29.47
N ASP A 216 14.44 31.43 -30.33
CA ASP A 216 15.25 31.12 -31.51
C ASP A 216 16.51 30.28 -31.26
N ASN A 217 16.36 28.96 -31.40
CA ASN A 217 17.31 28.04 -32.07
C ASN A 217 16.70 26.63 -32.14
N TRP A 218 15.70 26.47 -33.00
CA TRP A 218 15.24 25.15 -33.44
C TRP A 218 16.19 24.63 -34.53
N PRO A 219 16.73 23.40 -34.46
CA PRO A 219 17.43 22.83 -35.60
C PRO A 219 16.40 22.46 -36.69
N PRO A 220 16.62 22.81 -37.97
CA PRO A 220 15.66 22.49 -39.01
C PRO A 220 15.51 20.97 -39.18
N THR A 221 14.24 20.55 -39.23
CA THR A 221 13.78 19.26 -39.72
C THR A 221 14.40 18.98 -41.09
N ARG A 222 15.29 17.99 -41.18
CA ARG A 222 15.57 17.34 -42.46
C ARG A 222 14.43 16.38 -42.77
N THR A 223 13.48 16.83 -43.58
CA THR A 223 12.80 15.95 -44.52
C THR A 223 13.84 15.35 -45.47
N ARG A 224 13.91 14.03 -45.54
CA ARG A 224 14.48 13.36 -46.71
C ARG A 224 13.51 12.24 -47.11
N ASN A 225 12.69 12.56 -48.10
CA ASN A 225 12.02 11.58 -48.94
C ASN A 225 13.09 10.80 -49.70
N TRP A 226 13.08 9.48 -49.57
CA TRP A 226 13.07 8.48 -50.65
C TRP A 226 12.41 7.22 -50.08
#